data_AF-B1MA86-F1
#
_entry.id   AF-B1MA86-F1
#
_cell.length_a   1.000
_cell.length_b   1.000
_cell.length_c   1.000
_cell.angle_alpha   90.00
_cell.angle_beta   90.00
_cell.angle_gamma   90.00
#
_symmetry.space_group_name_H-M   'P 1'
#
loop_
_entity.id
_entity.type
_entity.pdbx_description
1 polymer ?
#
loop_
_entity_poly.entity_id
_entity_poly.type
_entity_poly.pdbx_seq_one_letter_code
_entity_poly.pdbx_strand_id
1 'polypeptide(L)' 'MFDIYRDGVCLGSLTPIGTGIIARNAAGMPVGQFGDLAAAIAHLLRSVTV' A
#
# COMPACT_ATOMS: atom_id res chain seq x y z
N MET A 1 -4.41 -6.74 8.29
CA MET A 1 -3.88 -5.44 7.86
C MET A 1 -2.37 -5.52 7.99
N PHE A 2 -1.63 -5.10 6.97
CA PHE A 2 -0.17 -5.16 6.92
C PHE A 2 0.37 -3.75 6.64
N ASP A 3 1.29 -3.27 7.47
CA ASP A 3 1.95 -1.98 7.26
C ASP A 3 3.24 -2.17 6.44
N ILE A 4 3.52 -1.23 5.54
CA ILE A 4 4.71 -1.23 4.70
C ILE A 4 5.65 -0.14 5.17
N TYR A 5 6.88 -0.53 5.48
CA TYR A 5 7.94 0.39 5.85
C TYR A 5 9.10 0.31 4.86
N ARG A 6 9.75 1.45 4.64
CA ARG A 6 11.04 1.56 3.94
C ARG A 6 11.92 2.48 4.77
N ASP A 7 13.10 2.01 5.14
CA ASP A 7 14.09 2.79 5.92
C ASP A 7 13.49 3.40 7.21
N GLY A 8 12.59 2.67 7.87
CA GLY A 8 11.89 3.13 9.06
C GLY A 8 10.71 4.09 8.81
N VAL A 9 10.49 4.51 7.56
CA VAL A 9 9.37 5.38 7.16
C VAL A 9 8.17 4.52 6.76
N CYS A 10 6.99 4.80 7.32
CA CYS A 10 5.74 4.18 6.89
C CYS A 10 5.37 4.69 5.49
N LEU A 11 5.24 3.78 4.54
CA LEU A 11 4.79 4.10 3.18
C LEU A 11 3.27 3.99 3.06
N GLY A 12 2.64 3.14 3.89
CA GLY A 12 1.23 2.86 3.83
C GLY A 12 0.85 1.52 4.42
N SER A 13 -0.38 1.10 4.14
CA SER A 13 -0.95 -0.17 4.63
C SER A 13 -1.73 -0.91 3.55
N LEU A 14 -1.77 -2.23 3.68
CA LEU A 14 -2.49 -3.16 2.83
C LEU A 14 -3.55 -3.88 3.66
N THR A 15 -4.81 -3.75 3.22
CA THR A 15 -5.95 -4.40 3.85
C THR A 15 -6.58 -5.37 2.86
N PRO A 16 -6.45 -6.70 3.07
CA PRO A 16 -7.18 -7.69 2.31
C PRO A 16 -8.70 -7.51 2.50
N ILE A 17 -9.45 -7.56 1.41
CA ILE A 17 -10.91 -7.49 1.39
C ILE A 17 -11.46 -8.52 0.41
N GLY A 18 -12.01 -9.63 0.94
CA GLY A 18 -12.45 -10.75 0.11
C GLY A 18 -11.30 -11.31 -0.71
N THR A 19 -11.41 -11.23 -2.04
CA THR A 19 -10.39 -11.68 -3.00
C THR A 19 -9.42 -10.58 -3.45
N GLY A 20 -9.54 -9.34 -2.95
CA GLY A 20 -8.69 -8.22 -3.33
C GLY A 20 -7.98 -7.56 -2.14
N ILE A 21 -7.22 -6.51 -2.41
CA ILE A 21 -6.47 -5.73 -1.42
C ILE A 21 -6.71 -4.24 -1.66
N ILE A 22 -7.02 -3.50 -0.59
CA ILE A 22 -6.98 -2.04 -0.60
C ILE A 22 -5.60 -1.61 -0.13
N ALA A 23 -4.93 -0.79 -0.93
CA ALA A 23 -3.71 -0.10 -0.53
C ALA A 23 -4.02 1.34 -0.12
N ARG A 24 -3.48 1.76 1.01
CA ARG A 24 -3.55 3.14 1.50
C ARG A 24 -2.15 3.69 1.69
N ASN A 25 -1.93 4.95 1.35
CA ASN A 25 -0.66 5.62 1.65
C ASN A 25 -0.51 5.90 3.15
N ALA A 26 0.62 6.48 3.55
CA ALA A 26 0.92 6.88 4.93
C ALA A 26 -0.11 7.85 5.54
N ALA A 27 -0.83 8.62 4.72
CA ALA A 27 -1.91 9.51 5.15
C ALA A 27 -3.27 8.80 5.29
N GLY A 28 -3.33 7.48 5.06
CA GLY A 28 -4.56 6.69 5.10
C GLY A 28 -5.45 6.84 3.86
N MET A 29 -5.00 7.58 2.84
CA MET A 29 -5.73 7.78 1.59
C MET A 29 -5.56 6.57 0.68
N PRO A 30 -6.64 6.06 0.05
CA PRO A 30 -6.54 4.95 -0.87
C PRO A 30 -5.70 5.34 -2.09
N VAL A 31 -4.67 4.55 -2.39
CA VAL A 31 -3.84 4.69 -3.60
C VAL A 31 -4.27 3.74 -4.71
N GLY A 32 -5.15 2.77 -4.41
CA GLY A 32 -5.75 1.87 -5.38
C GLY A 32 -6.35 0.62 -4.72
N GLN A 33 -7.20 -0.08 -5.49
CA GLN A 33 -7.65 -1.43 -5.18
C GLN A 33 -6.90 -2.37 -6.11
N PHE A 34 -6.05 -3.22 -5.54
CA PHE A 34 -5.24 -4.17 -6.30
C PHE A 34 -5.75 -5.58 -6.03
N GLY A 35 -5.97 -6.36 -7.09
CA GLY A 35 -6.22 -7.80 -6.98
C GLY A 35 -4.97 -8.58 -6.58
N ASP A 36 -3.78 -7.98 -6.75
CA ASP A 36 -2.47 -8.58 -6.47
C ASP A 36 -1.72 -7.77 -5.41
N LEU A 37 -1.24 -8.45 -4.36
CA LEU A 37 -0.41 -7.87 -3.29
C LEU A 37 0.86 -7.22 -3.85
N ALA A 38 1.50 -7.81 -4.84
CA ALA A 38 2.73 -7.30 -5.45
C ALA A 38 2.48 -5.97 -6.18
N ALA A 39 1.34 -5.85 -6.88
CA ALA A 39 0.94 -4.60 -7.53
C ALA A 39 0.68 -3.49 -6.50
N ALA A 40 0.06 -3.83 -5.37
CA ALA A 40 -0.21 -2.90 -4.28
C ALA A 40 1.08 -2.34 -3.65
N ILE A 41 2.05 -3.20 -3.37
CA ILE A 41 3.37 -2.82 -2.87
C ILE A 41 4.07 -1.92 -3.90
N ALA A 42 4.11 -2.33 -5.18
CA ALA A 42 4.76 -1.54 -6.23
C ALA A 42 4.19 -0.12 -6.35
N HIS A 43 2.88 0.04 -6.19
CA HIS A 43 2.23 1.35 -6.26
C HIS A 43 2.60 2.25 -5.06
N LEU A 44 2.65 1.67 -3.86
CA LEU A 44 3.07 2.39 -2.64
C LEU A 44 4.53 2.82 -2.72
N LEU A 45 5.41 1.94 -3.22
CA LEU A 45 6.84 2.25 -3.40
C LEU A 45 7.10 3.34 -4.44
N ARG A 46 6.21 3.51 -5.43
CA ARG A 46 6.27 4.58 -6.45
C ARG A 46 5.68 5.90 -5.99
N SER A 47 4.70 5.88 -5.08
CA SER A 47 4.06 7.10 -4.58
C SER A 47 5.01 7.99 -3.76
N VAL A 48 6.12 7.42 -3.31
CA VAL A 48 7.21 8.08 -2.60
C VAL A 48 8.28 8.46 -3.63
N THR A 49 7.95 9.41 -4.49
CA THR A 49 8.97 10.18 -5.24
C THR A 49 9.20 11.44 -4.41
N VAL A 50 10.41 11.58 -3.87
CA VAL A 50 10.86 12.79 -3.16
C VAL A 50 11.09 13.90 -4.18
#